data_AF-A0AAD8J5Z1-F1
#
_entry.id   AF-A0AAD8J5Z1-F1
#
_cell.length_a   1.000
_cell.length_b   1.000
_cell.length_c   1.000
_cell.angle_alpha   90.00
_cell.angle_beta   90.00
_cell.angle_gamma   90.00
#
_symmetry.space_group_name_H-M   'P 1'
#
loop_
_entity.id
_entity.type
_entity.pdbx_description
1 polymer ?
#
loop_
_entity_poly.entity_id
_entity_poly.type
_entity_poly.pdbx_seq_one_letter_code
_entity_poly.pdbx_strand_id
1 'polypeptide(L)'
;MECNSAGMNEEKKIKRRRTTTRRFDCEAKIVLKKDSPDTDSCFIHKFVEVHNHALATGAEKQFLRCNRKVTLFHQNFISDHRKANIGSIRSHSVLKEMVFGYENVGATVTDFKNYDRDVRAHIGPHDAEMILEKLRLKREASKKILFSMNIELTRMVT
;
A
#
# COMPACT_ATOMS: atom_id res chain seq x y z
N MET A 1 -17.64 -10.96 7.74
CA MET A 1 -17.41 -10.23 6.48
C MET A 1 -18.66 -9.40 6.22
N GLU A 2 -18.51 -8.10 5.96
CA GLU A 2 -19.65 -7.18 5.80
C GLU A 2 -19.57 -6.50 4.45
N CYS A 3 -20.72 -6.23 3.85
CA CYS A 3 -20.78 -5.35 2.69
C CYS A 3 -20.44 -3.91 3.10
N ASN A 4 -20.08 -3.03 2.14
CA ASN A 4 -19.57 -1.66 2.38
C ASN A 4 -20.54 -0.80 3.24
N SER A 5 -20.50 -0.97 4.56
CA SER A 5 -21.46 -0.42 5.52
C SER A 5 -21.15 1.03 5.86
N ALA A 6 -22.18 1.85 5.96
CA ALA A 6 -22.11 3.20 6.49
C ALA A 6 -21.92 3.14 8.01
N GLY A 7 -20.70 2.88 8.47
CA GLY A 7 -20.41 2.75 9.91
C GLY A 7 -21.09 3.83 10.77
N MET A 8 -22.10 3.42 11.52
CA MET A 8 -22.63 4.16 12.66
C MET A 8 -21.69 3.88 13.83
N ASN A 9 -20.74 4.80 14.08
CA ASN A 9 -20.13 4.89 15.40
C ASN A 9 -20.77 6.07 16.11
N GLU A 10 -21.60 5.76 17.10
CA GLU A 10 -21.88 6.66 18.20
C GLU A 10 -20.56 6.93 18.96
N GLU A 11 -20.32 8.21 19.22
CA GLU A 11 -19.40 8.77 20.21
C GLU A 11 -17.97 8.23 20.32
N LYS A 12 -17.17 8.38 19.25
CA LYS A 12 -15.81 8.96 19.36
C LYS A 12 -15.58 9.87 18.16
N LYS A 13 -15.26 11.15 18.38
CA LYS A 13 -14.85 12.13 17.34
C LYS A 13 -13.52 11.71 16.69
N ILE A 14 -13.50 10.58 16.00
CA ILE A 14 -12.43 10.21 15.07
C ILE A 14 -12.74 10.96 13.79
N LYS A 15 -11.87 11.91 13.39
CA LYS A 15 -11.98 12.62 12.11
C LYS A 15 -12.18 11.59 11.00
N ARG A 16 -13.43 11.45 10.52
CA ARG A 16 -13.78 10.43 9.51
C ARG A 16 -13.01 10.74 8.24
N ARG A 17 -12.14 9.80 7.82
CA ARG A 17 -11.39 9.89 6.56
C ARG A 17 -12.43 9.92 5.43
N ARG A 18 -12.50 11.02 4.65
CA ARG A 18 -13.37 11.10 3.46
C ARG A 18 -13.05 9.92 2.56
N THR A 19 -13.97 8.97 2.48
CA THR A 19 -13.88 7.84 1.55
C THR A 19 -14.81 8.19 0.40
N THR A 20 -14.32 8.18 -0.84
CA THR A 20 -15.13 8.42 -2.05
C THR A 20 -16.08 7.27 -2.39
N THR A 21 -15.99 6.15 -1.67
CA THR A 21 -16.89 5.01 -1.84
C THR A 21 -18.27 5.35 -1.27
N ARG A 22 -19.29 5.27 -2.13
CA ARG A 22 -20.69 5.31 -1.72
C ARG A 22 -20.94 4.14 -0.75
N ARG A 23 -21.10 4.46 0.53
CA ARG A 23 -21.44 3.47 1.55
C ARG A 23 -22.93 3.23 1.45
N PHE A 24 -23.31 1.97 1.32
CA PHE A 24 -24.69 1.56 1.38
C PHE A 24 -24.95 1.06 2.79
N ASP A 25 -26.10 1.39 3.36
CA ASP A 25 -26.51 0.82 4.63
C ASP A 25 -27.03 -0.60 4.39
N CYS A 26 -26.11 -1.48 4.00
CA CYS A 26 -26.41 -2.84 3.59
C CYS A 26 -26.27 -3.79 4.78
N GLU A 27 -27.34 -4.50 5.11
CA GLU A 27 -27.37 -5.43 6.24
C GLU A 27 -26.75 -6.80 5.93
N ALA A 28 -26.35 -7.04 4.67
CA ALA A 28 -25.74 -8.29 4.23
C ALA A 28 -24.42 -8.54 4.98
N LYS A 29 -24.35 -9.67 5.67
CA LYS A 29 -23.19 -10.05 6.49
C LYS A 29 -23.11 -11.54 6.76
N ILE A 30 -21.88 -12.00 6.95
CA ILE A 30 -21.55 -13.32 7.45
C ILE A 30 -20.80 -13.17 8.77
N VAL A 31 -21.34 -13.77 9.83
CA VAL A 31 -20.73 -13.84 11.16
C VAL A 31 -20.29 -15.27 11.42
N LEU A 32 -18.98 -15.46 11.56
CA LEU A 32 -18.38 -16.73 11.95
C LEU A 32 -18.11 -16.72 13.46
N LYS A 33 -18.41 -17.83 14.13
CA LYS A 33 -18.03 -18.08 15.52
C LYS A 33 -17.19 -19.35 15.59
N LYS A 34 -16.24 -19.39 16.52
CA LYS A 34 -15.49 -20.61 16.82
C LYS A 34 -16.39 -21.57 17.61
N ASP A 35 -16.30 -22.86 17.31
CA ASP A 35 -17.04 -23.89 18.05
C ASP A 35 -16.54 -24.03 19.49
N SER A 36 -15.21 -23.96 19.67
CA SER A 36 -14.57 -23.86 20.97
C SER A 36 -13.28 -23.05 20.88
N PRO A 37 -12.72 -22.58 22.01
CA PRO A 37 -11.47 -21.82 22.02
C PRO A 37 -10.28 -22.62 21.46
N ASP A 38 -10.29 -23.94 21.64
CA ASP A 38 -9.16 -24.83 21.39
C ASP A 38 -9.28 -25.59 20.05
N THR A 39 -10.43 -25.52 19.39
CA THR A 39 -10.64 -26.14 18.07
C THR A 39 -10.49 -25.10 16.97
N ASP A 40 -9.86 -25.49 15.85
CA ASP A 40 -9.74 -24.64 14.65
C ASP A 40 -11.02 -24.65 13.79
N SER A 41 -12.11 -25.25 14.29
CA SER A 41 -13.39 -25.29 13.60
C SER A 41 -14.23 -24.03 13.89
N CYS A 42 -14.76 -23.46 12.81
CA CYS A 42 -15.65 -22.31 12.85
C CYS A 42 -16.98 -22.67 12.21
N PHE A 43 -18.07 -22.18 12.79
CA PHE A 43 -19.41 -22.30 12.24
C PHE A 43 -19.99 -20.94 11.87
N ILE A 44 -20.97 -20.95 10.97
CA ILE A 44 -21.71 -19.76 10.57
C ILE A 44 -22.77 -19.47 11.63
N HIS A 45 -22.60 -18.39 12.40
CA HIS A 45 -23.55 -17.98 13.43
C HIS A 45 -24.71 -17.16 12.86
N LYS A 46 -24.44 -16.31 11.86
CA LYS A 46 -25.46 -15.49 11.19
C LYS A 46 -25.07 -15.28 9.75
N PHE A 47 -26.02 -15.52 8.85
CA PHE A 47 -25.89 -15.26 7.42
C PHE A 47 -27.08 -14.44 6.95
N VAL A 48 -26.80 -13.25 6.42
CA VAL A 48 -27.79 -12.39 5.74
C VAL A 48 -27.30 -12.23 4.32
N GLU A 49 -27.99 -12.89 3.39
CA GLU A 49 -27.62 -12.93 1.97
C GLU A 49 -28.14 -11.72 1.20
N VAL A 50 -29.30 -11.18 1.59
CA VAL A 50 -30.00 -10.15 0.82
C VAL A 50 -29.20 -8.84 0.81
N HIS A 51 -28.84 -8.39 -0.38
CA HIS A 51 -28.21 -7.10 -0.62
C HIS A 51 -29.24 -6.07 -1.08
N ASN A 52 -29.08 -4.82 -0.65
CA ASN A 52 -29.89 -3.68 -1.13
C ASN A 52 -29.22 -2.89 -2.27
N HIS A 53 -28.21 -3.48 -2.91
CA HIS A 53 -27.47 -2.90 -4.04
C HIS A 53 -26.93 -4.01 -4.93
N ALA A 54 -26.54 -3.67 -6.17
CA ALA A 54 -25.88 -4.60 -7.06
C ALA A 54 -24.50 -5.04 -6.52
N LEU A 55 -24.10 -6.27 -6.81
CA LEU A 55 -22.74 -6.74 -6.56
C LEU A 55 -21.76 -6.07 -7.52
N ALA A 56 -20.53 -5.81 -7.06
CA ALA A 56 -19.52 -5.15 -7.89
C ALA A 56 -19.12 -6.06 -9.06
N THR A 57 -19.21 -5.53 -10.27
CA THR A 57 -18.87 -6.26 -11.51
C THR A 57 -17.86 -5.51 -12.37
N GLY A 58 -17.22 -6.22 -13.31
CA GLY A 58 -16.25 -5.65 -14.25
C GLY A 58 -15.20 -4.76 -13.57
N ALA A 59 -15.13 -3.50 -14.00
CA ALA A 59 -14.17 -2.51 -13.53
C ALA A 59 -14.34 -2.13 -12.04
N GLU A 60 -15.52 -2.29 -11.43
CA GLU A 60 -15.74 -1.94 -10.02
C GLU A 60 -15.01 -2.89 -9.06
N LYS A 61 -14.70 -4.11 -9.53
CA LYS A 61 -13.97 -5.13 -8.77
C LYS A 61 -12.61 -4.62 -8.30
N GLN A 62 -11.99 -3.68 -9.02
CA GLN A 62 -10.69 -3.12 -8.66
C GLN A 62 -10.71 -2.35 -7.33
N PHE A 63 -11.87 -1.92 -6.85
CA PHE A 63 -11.99 -1.18 -5.59
C PHE A 63 -12.24 -2.10 -4.38
N LEU A 64 -12.62 -3.36 -4.61
CA LEU A 64 -12.81 -4.35 -3.56
C LEU A 64 -11.48 -4.71 -2.91
N ARG A 65 -11.44 -4.72 -1.58
CA ARG A 65 -10.20 -5.04 -0.83
C ARG A 65 -9.65 -6.42 -1.16
N CYS A 66 -10.50 -7.42 -1.34
CA CYS A 66 -10.08 -8.79 -1.69
C CYS A 66 -9.40 -8.89 -3.06
N ASN A 67 -9.69 -7.96 -3.98
CA ASN A 67 -9.15 -7.98 -5.34
C ASN A 67 -7.90 -7.10 -5.50
N ARG A 68 -7.57 -6.28 -4.50
CA ARG A 68 -6.40 -5.40 -4.53
C ARG A 68 -5.22 -6.10 -3.86
N LYS A 69 -4.17 -6.40 -4.63
CA LYS A 69 -2.96 -7.03 -4.10
C LYS A 69 -1.71 -6.38 -4.68
N VAL A 70 -0.83 -5.88 -3.81
CA VAL A 70 0.50 -5.41 -4.21
C VAL A 70 1.43 -6.62 -4.36
N THR A 71 1.42 -7.21 -5.55
CA THR A 71 2.32 -8.30 -5.96
C THR A 71 3.78 -7.86 -6.09
N LEU A 72 4.71 -8.82 -6.15
CA LEU A 72 6.14 -8.56 -6.35
C LEU A 72 6.42 -7.75 -7.64
N PHE A 73 5.63 -7.98 -8.69
CA PHE A 73 5.71 -7.18 -9.91
C PHE A 73 5.49 -5.69 -9.63
N HIS A 74 4.43 -5.33 -8.89
CA HIS A 74 4.18 -3.93 -8.54
C HIS A 74 5.31 -3.34 -7.69
N GLN A 75 5.85 -4.13 -6.75
CA GLN A 75 6.94 -3.69 -5.88
C GLN A 75 8.21 -3.36 -6.67
N ASN A 76 8.59 -4.25 -7.60
CA ASN A 76 9.73 -4.03 -8.50
C ASN A 76 9.48 -2.83 -9.41
N PHE A 77 8.29 -2.75 -10.01
CA PHE A 77 7.91 -1.65 -10.89
C PHE A 77 7.98 -0.29 -10.18
N ILE A 78 7.45 -0.19 -8.96
CA ILE A 78 7.54 1.04 -8.14
C ILE A 78 8.99 1.36 -7.81
N SER A 79 9.80 0.35 -7.46
CA SER A 79 11.20 0.53 -7.09
C SER A 79 12.07 1.02 -8.27
N ASP A 80 11.84 0.48 -9.47
CA ASP A 80 12.56 0.89 -10.67
C ASP A 80 12.16 2.30 -11.12
N HIS A 81 10.86 2.61 -11.09
CA HIS A 81 10.39 3.98 -11.31
C HIS A 81 10.96 4.97 -10.28
N ARG A 82 11.10 4.57 -9.02
CA ARG A 82 11.72 5.40 -7.98
C ARG A 82 13.18 5.71 -8.29
N LYS A 83 13.95 4.74 -8.78
CA LYS A 83 15.34 4.97 -9.24
C LYS A 83 15.39 6.00 -10.39
N ALA A 84 14.36 6.04 -11.23
CA ALA A 84 14.19 7.03 -12.29
C ALA A 84 13.55 8.36 -11.82
N ASN A 85 13.41 8.60 -10.51
CA ASN A 85 12.76 9.77 -9.92
C ASN A 85 11.28 9.96 -10.33
N ILE A 86 10.59 8.86 -10.67
CA ILE A 86 9.17 8.86 -10.99
C ILE A 86 8.38 8.44 -9.75
N GLY A 87 7.57 9.36 -9.21
CA GLY A 87 6.78 9.12 -8.01
C GLY A 87 5.62 8.15 -8.22
N SER A 88 5.16 7.53 -7.13
CA SER A 88 4.13 6.46 -7.09
C SER A 88 2.84 6.75 -7.88
N ILE A 89 2.38 8.01 -7.92
CA ILE A 89 1.21 8.43 -8.71
C ILE A 89 1.48 8.28 -10.22
N ARG A 90 2.63 8.77 -10.68
CA ARG A 90 3.01 8.71 -12.09
C ARG A 90 3.32 7.27 -12.49
N SER A 91 3.95 6.49 -11.62
CA SER A 91 4.18 5.06 -11.87
C SER A 91 2.87 4.30 -12.06
N HIS A 92 1.86 4.55 -11.23
CA HIS A 92 0.53 3.96 -11.41
C HIS A 92 -0.10 4.38 -12.75
N SER A 93 0.01 5.66 -13.10
CA SER A 93 -0.48 6.16 -14.39
C SER A 93 0.27 5.60 -15.60
N VAL A 94 1.55 5.26 -15.49
CA VAL A 94 2.27 4.61 -16.59
C VAL A 94 1.85 3.15 -16.69
N LEU A 95 1.76 2.46 -15.55
CA LEU A 95 1.37 1.06 -15.54
C LEU A 95 -0.04 0.87 -16.10
N LYS A 96 -1.00 1.76 -15.78
CA LYS A 96 -2.36 1.66 -16.32
C LYS A 96 -2.37 1.67 -17.85
N GLU A 97 -1.50 2.47 -18.48
CA GLU A 97 -1.43 2.56 -19.95
C GLU A 97 -0.80 1.28 -20.52
N MET A 98 0.20 0.72 -19.83
CA MET A 98 0.82 -0.57 -20.22
C MET A 98 -0.15 -1.75 -20.14
N VAL A 99 -1.09 -1.73 -19.19
CA VAL A 99 -2.11 -2.79 -19.03
C VAL A 99 -3.49 -2.41 -19.59
N PHE A 100 -3.55 -1.32 -20.37
CA PHE A 100 -4.74 -0.85 -21.07
C PHE A 100 -5.97 -0.59 -20.20
N GLY A 101 -5.80 -0.13 -18.96
CA GLY A 101 -6.91 0.20 -18.08
C GLY A 101 -6.57 0.15 -16.60
N TYR A 102 -7.38 0.80 -15.76
CA TYR A 102 -7.16 0.81 -14.30
C TYR A 102 -7.57 -0.52 -13.67
N GLU A 103 -8.63 -1.12 -14.18
CA GLU A 103 -9.19 -2.41 -13.79
C GLU A 103 -8.19 -3.56 -13.94
N ASN A 104 -7.25 -3.44 -14.89
CA ASN A 104 -6.24 -4.46 -15.17
C ASN A 104 -4.97 -4.29 -14.33
N VAL A 105 -4.83 -3.20 -13.57
CA VAL A 105 -3.64 -2.95 -12.74
C VAL A 105 -3.61 -3.89 -11.53
N GLY A 106 -4.76 -4.29 -10.98
CA GLY A 106 -4.83 -5.16 -9.79
C GLY A 106 -4.47 -4.47 -8.47
N ALA A 107 -4.15 -3.17 -8.50
CA ALA A 107 -3.88 -2.33 -7.34
C ALA A 107 -4.23 -0.87 -7.61
N THR A 108 -4.58 -0.13 -6.57
CA THR A 108 -4.93 1.29 -6.69
C THR A 108 -3.72 2.20 -6.52
N VAL A 109 -3.85 3.45 -6.97
CA VAL A 109 -2.85 4.51 -6.71
C VAL A 109 -2.59 4.68 -5.20
N THR A 110 -3.57 4.43 -4.34
CA THR A 110 -3.40 4.49 -2.89
C THR A 110 -2.54 3.35 -2.39
N ASP A 111 -2.66 2.16 -2.96
CA ASP A 111 -1.82 1.01 -2.62
C ASP A 111 -0.36 1.26 -3.03
N PHE A 112 -0.13 1.89 -4.19
CA PHE A 112 1.19 2.35 -4.63
C PHE A 112 1.81 3.36 -3.66
N LYS A 113 1.02 4.36 -3.22
CA LYS A 113 1.46 5.35 -2.21
C LYS A 113 1.75 4.72 -0.86
N ASN A 114 0.91 3.78 -0.42
CA ASN A 114 1.10 3.08 0.84
C ASN A 114 2.39 2.25 0.80
N TYR A 115 2.63 1.50 -0.28
CA TYR A 115 3.86 0.75 -0.45
C TYR A 115 5.10 1.66 -0.42
N ASP A 116 5.11 2.76 -1.19
CA ASP A 116 6.22 3.70 -1.19
C ASP A 116 6.47 4.33 0.20
N ARG A 117 5.40 4.68 0.93
CA ARG A 117 5.50 5.15 2.31
C ARG A 117 6.12 4.09 3.21
N ASP A 118 5.67 2.84 3.11
CA ASP A 118 6.10 1.77 4.00
C ASP A 118 7.58 1.39 3.71
N VAL A 119 8.00 1.42 2.45
CA VAL A 119 9.43 1.32 2.07
C VAL A 119 10.25 2.46 2.67
N ARG A 120 9.74 3.70 2.65
CA ARG A 120 10.44 4.85 3.27
C ARG A 120 10.49 4.76 4.79
N ALA A 121 9.45 4.20 5.42
CA ALA A 121 9.40 4.01 6.86
C ALA A 121 10.42 2.96 7.34
N HIS A 122 10.85 2.05 6.46
CA HIS A 122 11.92 1.11 6.75
C HIS A 122 13.31 1.77 6.73
N ILE A 123 13.44 2.99 6.20
CA ILE A 123 14.71 3.72 6.21
C ILE A 123 14.90 4.32 7.61
N GLY A 124 15.77 3.70 8.40
CA GLY A 124 16.07 4.05 9.79
C GLY A 124 17.27 5.01 9.92
N PRO A 125 17.48 5.56 11.13
CA PRO A 125 18.59 6.48 11.40
C PRO A 125 19.97 5.87 11.15
N HIS A 126 20.13 4.57 11.40
CA HIS A 126 21.40 3.85 11.20
C HIS A 126 21.69 3.51 9.72
N ASP A 127 20.73 3.69 8.80
CA ASP A 127 20.98 3.43 7.39
C ASP A 127 21.96 4.43 6.78
N ALA A 128 21.97 5.67 7.29
CA ALA A 128 22.95 6.67 6.91
C ALA A 128 24.37 6.25 7.32
N GLU A 129 24.52 5.71 8.53
CA GLU A 129 25.79 5.19 9.03
C GLU A 129 26.28 3.99 8.21
N MET A 130 25.38 3.05 7.89
CA MET A 130 25.69 1.92 7.02
C MET A 130 26.14 2.36 5.61
N ILE A 131 25.52 3.40 5.04
CA ILE A 131 25.95 3.98 3.76
C ILE A 131 27.35 4.59 3.91
N LEU A 132 27.61 5.35 4.97
CA LEU A 132 28.92 5.95 5.23
C LEU A 132 30.02 4.90 5.39
N GLU A 133 29.76 3.83 6.14
CA GLU A 133 30.68 2.72 6.31
C GLU A 133 30.97 2.03 4.97
N LYS A 134 29.93 1.73 4.19
CA LYS A 134 30.10 1.13 2.86
C LYS A 134 30.89 2.01 1.90
N LEU A 135 30.72 3.34 1.99
CA LEU A 135 31.50 4.31 1.22
C LEU A 135 32.97 4.37 1.69
N ARG A 136 33.24 4.26 3.00
CA ARG A 136 34.60 4.17 3.55
C ARG A 136 35.32 2.91 3.07
N LEU A 137 34.67 1.75 3.13
CA LEU A 137 35.23 0.50 2.61
C LEU A 137 35.53 0.58 1.10
N LYS A 138 34.63 1.18 0.31
CA LYS A 138 34.87 1.40 -1.12
C LYS A 138 36.01 2.38 -1.41
N ARG A 139 36.18 3.41 -0.57
CA ARG A 139 37.32 4.35 -0.65
C ARG A 139 38.64 3.62 -0.44
N GLU A 140 38.72 2.78 0.59
CA GLU A 140 39.93 2.00 0.91
C GLU A 140 40.25 0.99 -0.19
N ALA A 141 39.23 0.39 -0.80
CA ALA A 141 39.38 -0.56 -1.91
C ALA A 141 39.71 0.10 -3.27
N SER A 142 39.42 1.39 -3.47
CA SER A 142 39.60 2.08 -4.76
C SER A 142 40.41 3.37 -4.62
N LYS A 143 41.74 3.26 -4.78
CA LYS A 143 42.70 4.40 -4.80
C LYS A 143 42.46 5.46 -5.89
N LYS A 144 41.47 5.30 -6.80
CA LYS A 144 41.39 6.07 -8.06
C LYS A 144 40.09 6.85 -8.34
N ILE A 145 39.03 6.76 -7.52
CA ILE A 145 37.71 7.33 -7.87
C ILE A 145 37.35 8.61 -7.08
N LEU A 146 38.18 9.09 -6.16
CA LEU A 146 37.76 10.06 -5.13
C LEU A 146 38.08 11.54 -5.35
N PHE A 147 38.29 12.03 -6.59
CA PHE A 147 38.54 13.46 -6.76
C PHE A 147 37.29 14.36 -6.88
N SER A 148 36.06 13.81 -6.93
CA SER A 148 34.86 14.65 -7.19
C SER A 148 33.81 14.71 -6.07
N MET A 149 34.01 14.06 -4.92
CA MET A 149 33.09 14.15 -3.78
C MET A 149 33.53 15.16 -2.69
N ASN A 150 34.21 16.23 -3.09
CA ASN A 150 34.35 17.44 -2.26
C ASN A 150 33.20 18.41 -2.56
N ILE A 151 31.96 17.98 -2.31
CA ILE A 151 30.80 18.88 -2.34
C ILE A 151 30.16 18.88 -0.95
N GLU A 152 30.60 19.85 -0.15
CA GLU A 152 29.83 20.60 0.86
C GLU A 152 28.92 19.78 1.81
N LEU A 153 29.50 18.96 2.70
CA LEU A 153 28.82 18.55 3.94
C LEU A 153 28.85 19.67 5.02
N THR A 154 29.52 20.78 4.75
CA THR A 154 29.69 21.94 5.65
C THR A 154 28.52 22.94 5.66
N ARG A 155 27.41 22.68 4.94
CA ARG A 155 26.26 23.59 4.86
C ARG A 155 24.93 23.06 5.41
N MET A 156 24.87 21.82 5.89
CA MET A 156 23.63 21.26 6.47
C MET A 156 23.55 21.36 8.01
N VAL A 157 24.57 21.91 8.67
CA VAL A 157 24.57 22.17 10.12
C VAL A 157 24.91 23.64 10.37
N THR A 158 23.99 24.53 9.98
CA THR A 158 23.78 25.86 10.56
C THR A 158 22.31 26.20 10.43
#